data_AF-A0A958X6I8-F1
#
_entry.id   AF-A0A958X6I8-F1
#
_cell.length_a   1.000
_cell.length_b   1.000
_cell.length_c   1.000
_cell.angle_alpha   90.00
_cell.angle_beta   90.00
_cell.angle_gamma   90.00
#
_symmetry.space_group_name_H-M   'P 1'
#
loop_
_entity.id
_entity.type
_entity.pdbx_description
1 polymer ?
#
loop_
_entity_poly.entity_id
_entity_poly.type
_entity_poly.pdbx_seq_one_letter_code
_entity_poly.pdbx_strand_id
1 'polypeptide(L)'
;LASLLETVIFEALENGKISNKHELIRKIWAQIDINTSLGITSKFIGLGNLKVYAEIGEKFARFLETFDPNPTKQKQLLSEFYDSFLPGDLPNGQQLLKSAFQQYELALSENDAKKKAELVFFANIQIGLHEQTRLQSEIEGALNAGLGDKAELEKNIRKLLFPKAGWLEAIGAFFRALFNRPNPVEILISRFAQSLNEQTHLFLTNHLMEIKLPNQPIIKLAQDLKAPFPENLKFIQHNDLNNLLTSIDPSPNSTAMSGALDWTNLKERVHFITDFFRCYQETLDLFQAPFKKDEMERLLARTFTNT
;
A
#
# COMPACT_ATOMS: atom_id res chain seq x y z
N LEU A 1 -1.36 16.90 15.95
CA LEU A 1 0.08 17.13 16.16
C LEU A 1 0.43 18.41 16.94
N ALA A 2 0.03 19.62 16.51
CA ALA A 2 0.48 20.89 17.12
C ALA A 2 0.18 21.02 18.63
N SER A 3 -1.06 20.71 19.07
CA SER A 3 -1.44 20.72 20.48
C SER A 3 -0.69 19.66 21.31
N LEU A 4 -0.50 18.44 20.79
CA LEU A 4 0.30 17.40 21.46
C LEU A 4 1.77 17.84 21.61
N LEU A 5 2.33 18.44 20.57
CA LEU A 5 3.67 19.00 20.59
C LEU A 5 3.79 20.11 21.64
N GLU A 6 2.80 21.00 21.76
CA GLU A 6 2.76 22.05 22.78
C GLU A 6 2.69 21.47 24.20
N THR A 7 1.87 20.45 24.44
CA THR A 7 1.83 19.76 25.75
C THR A 7 3.16 19.10 26.09
N VAL A 8 3.78 18.41 25.12
CA VAL A 8 5.11 17.79 25.31
C VAL A 8 6.18 18.84 25.59
N ILE A 9 6.15 19.97 24.88
CA ILE A 9 7.08 21.08 25.07
C ILE A 9 6.87 21.74 26.44
N PHE A 10 5.63 21.96 26.85
CA PHE A 10 5.29 22.54 28.15
C PHE A 10 5.87 21.70 29.28
N GLU A 11 5.61 20.39 29.26
CA GLU A 11 6.17 19.43 30.22
C GLU A 11 7.72 19.43 30.20
N ALA A 12 8.33 19.51 29.02
CA ALA A 12 9.78 19.55 28.89
C ALA A 12 10.41 20.85 29.42
N LEU A 13 9.73 21.98 29.21
CA LEU A 13 10.13 23.32 29.67
C LEU A 13 9.94 23.48 31.18
N GLU A 14 8.81 23.07 31.74
CA GLU A 14 8.56 23.13 33.19
C GLU A 14 9.60 22.34 33.98
N ASN A 15 10.08 21.23 33.41
CA ASN A 15 11.13 20.42 34.01
C ASN A 15 12.56 20.95 33.74
N GLY A 16 12.71 22.08 33.03
CA GLY A 16 13.99 22.73 32.72
C GLY A 16 14.90 21.94 31.76
N LYS A 17 14.33 21.06 30.93
CA LYS A 17 15.09 20.05 30.16
C LYS A 17 15.38 20.44 28.72
N ILE A 18 14.63 21.39 28.18
CA ILE A 18 14.89 22.03 26.88
C ILE A 18 14.83 23.54 27.07
N SER A 19 15.52 24.30 26.21
CA SER A 19 15.49 25.76 26.28
C SER A 19 14.38 26.39 25.44
N ASN A 20 13.92 25.72 24.38
CA ASN A 20 12.80 26.14 23.54
C ASN A 20 12.31 25.01 22.61
N LYS A 21 11.16 25.26 21.94
CA LYS A 21 10.53 24.38 20.94
C LYS A 21 11.47 23.93 19.81
N HIS A 22 12.28 24.85 19.26
CA HIS A 22 13.14 24.54 18.12
C HIS A 22 14.25 23.56 18.48
N GLU A 23 14.77 23.63 19.71
CA GLU A 23 15.76 22.69 20.21
C GLU A 23 15.19 21.26 20.31
N LEU A 24 13.98 21.10 20.84
CA LEU A 24 13.31 19.80 20.93
C LEU A 24 13.09 19.19 19.54
N ILE A 25 12.53 19.98 18.61
CA ILE A 25 12.30 19.55 17.23
C ILE A 25 13.62 19.10 16.58
N ARG A 26 14.67 19.91 16.68
CA ARG A 26 15.99 19.57 16.14
C ARG A 26 16.54 18.27 16.73
N LYS A 27 16.40 18.09 18.04
CA LYS A 27 16.85 16.87 18.73
C LYS A 27 16.07 15.65 18.28
N ILE A 28 14.75 15.74 18.13
CA ILE A 28 13.91 14.65 17.60
C ILE A 28 14.35 14.27 16.17
N TRP A 29 14.53 15.26 15.29
CA TRP A 29 15.02 15.01 13.93
C TRP A 29 16.39 14.36 13.90
N ALA A 30 17.30 14.76 14.80
CA ALA A 30 18.63 14.16 14.91
C ALA A 30 18.62 12.70 15.41
N GLN A 31 17.50 12.18 15.92
CA GLN A 31 17.35 10.78 16.29
C GLN A 31 16.88 9.89 15.13
N ILE A 32 16.47 10.48 14.00
CA ILE A 32 15.98 9.72 12.85
C ILE A 32 17.19 9.29 12.02
N ASP A 33 17.46 7.99 12.01
CA ASP A 33 18.43 7.40 11.10
C ASP A 33 17.77 7.09 9.75
N ILE A 34 18.06 7.95 8.77
CA ILE A 34 17.53 7.83 7.41
C ILE A 34 17.99 6.53 6.75
N ASN A 35 19.22 6.08 6.98
CA ASN A 35 19.72 4.85 6.34
C ASN A 35 19.00 3.62 6.88
N THR A 36 18.81 3.55 8.19
CA THR A 36 18.02 2.49 8.81
C THR A 36 16.57 2.52 8.34
N SER A 37 15.97 3.71 8.29
CA SER A 37 14.59 3.91 7.79
C SER A 37 14.44 3.38 6.35
N LEU A 38 15.35 3.77 5.45
CA LEU A 38 15.38 3.30 4.06
C LEU A 38 15.56 1.78 3.96
N GLY A 39 16.43 1.20 4.79
CA GLY A 39 16.65 -0.25 4.84
C GLY A 39 15.39 -1.02 5.25
N ILE A 40 14.67 -0.54 6.27
CA ILE A 40 13.41 -1.14 6.73
C ILE A 40 12.30 -0.97 5.68
N THR A 41 12.15 0.23 5.11
CA THR A 41 11.20 0.48 4.02
C THR A 41 11.47 -0.45 2.83
N SER A 42 12.73 -0.56 2.40
CA SER A 42 13.13 -1.45 1.30
C SER A 42 12.82 -2.92 1.60
N LYS A 43 13.00 -3.36 2.84
CA LYS A 43 12.66 -4.73 3.26
C LYS A 43 11.16 -5.00 3.13
N PHE A 44 10.31 -4.10 3.62
CA PHE A 44 8.85 -4.27 3.51
C PHE A 44 8.37 -4.24 2.05
N ILE A 45 8.92 -3.35 1.23
CA ILE A 45 8.64 -3.33 -0.22
C ILE A 45 9.03 -4.67 -0.85
N GLY A 46 10.23 -5.19 -0.54
CA GLY A 46 10.69 -6.48 -1.05
C GLY A 46 9.80 -7.65 -0.63
N LEU A 47 9.38 -7.68 0.63
CA LEU A 47 8.44 -8.70 1.15
C LEU A 47 7.07 -8.62 0.46
N GLY A 48 6.56 -7.41 0.24
CA GLY A 48 5.31 -7.20 -0.49
C GLY A 48 5.40 -7.72 -1.91
N ASN A 49 6.42 -7.31 -2.66
CA ASN A 49 6.66 -7.78 -4.03
C ASN A 49 6.78 -9.30 -4.11
N LEU A 50 7.53 -9.92 -3.20
CA LEU A 50 7.66 -11.38 -3.14
C LEU A 50 6.30 -12.06 -2.95
N LYS A 51 5.44 -11.53 -2.07
CA LYS A 51 4.08 -12.04 -1.85
C LYS A 51 3.24 -11.98 -3.13
N VAL A 52 3.28 -10.84 -3.85
CA VAL A 52 2.57 -10.68 -5.13
C VAL A 52 3.05 -11.70 -6.17
N TYR A 53 4.35 -11.84 -6.39
CA TYR A 53 4.88 -12.77 -7.38
C TYR A 53 4.61 -14.23 -7.03
N ALA A 54 4.80 -14.61 -5.76
CA ALA A 54 4.61 -15.98 -5.31
C ALA A 54 3.15 -16.45 -5.40
N GLU A 55 2.18 -15.54 -5.29
CA GLU A 55 0.76 -15.85 -5.37
C GLU A 55 0.17 -15.49 -6.74
N ILE A 56 0.08 -14.20 -7.07
CA ILE A 56 -0.61 -13.72 -8.27
C ILE A 56 0.20 -14.08 -9.53
N GLY A 57 1.52 -13.89 -9.50
CA GLY A 57 2.40 -14.24 -10.62
C GLY A 57 2.34 -15.72 -10.99
N GLU A 58 2.38 -16.61 -9.98
CA GLU A 58 2.20 -18.06 -10.16
C GLU A 58 0.85 -18.40 -10.80
N LYS A 59 -0.25 -17.76 -10.36
CA LYS A 59 -1.57 -18.01 -10.94
C LYS A 59 -1.69 -17.57 -12.39
N PHE A 60 -1.13 -16.43 -12.76
CA PHE A 60 -1.08 -16.02 -14.17
C PHE A 60 -0.29 -17.00 -15.03
N ALA A 61 0.89 -17.42 -14.57
CA ALA A 61 1.71 -18.39 -15.29
C ALA A 61 0.95 -19.71 -15.52
N ARG A 62 0.32 -20.25 -14.47
CA ARG A 62 -0.47 -21.49 -14.58
C ARG A 62 -1.73 -21.33 -15.42
N PHE A 63 -2.39 -20.19 -15.37
CA PHE A 63 -3.54 -19.93 -16.23
C PHE A 63 -3.15 -19.98 -17.71
N LEU A 64 -2.00 -19.40 -18.08
CA LEU A 64 -1.48 -19.44 -19.45
C LEU A 64 -1.14 -20.87 -19.91
N GLU A 65 -0.75 -21.76 -18.99
CA GLU A 65 -0.50 -23.18 -19.30
C GLU A 65 -1.78 -23.98 -19.57
N THR A 66 -2.97 -23.43 -19.27
CA THR A 66 -4.24 -24.12 -19.54
C THR A 66 -4.68 -24.06 -21.01
N PHE A 67 -4.14 -23.13 -21.80
CA PHE A 67 -4.49 -22.98 -23.21
C PHE A 67 -3.92 -24.15 -24.02
N ASP A 68 -4.80 -24.94 -24.63
CA ASP A 68 -4.43 -26.13 -25.41
C ASP A 68 -5.25 -26.19 -26.71
N PRO A 69 -4.65 -26.54 -27.86
CA PRO A 69 -5.38 -26.69 -29.12
C PRO A 69 -6.51 -27.75 -29.08
N ASN A 70 -6.47 -28.69 -28.13
CA ASN A 70 -7.53 -29.66 -27.88
C ASN A 70 -8.53 -29.12 -26.85
N PRO A 71 -9.78 -28.79 -27.24
CA PRO A 71 -10.77 -28.19 -26.35
C PRO A 71 -11.13 -29.05 -25.14
N THR A 72 -11.15 -30.38 -25.29
CA THR A 72 -11.44 -31.30 -24.17
C THR A 72 -10.34 -31.25 -23.13
N LYS A 73 -9.08 -31.19 -23.58
CA LYS A 73 -7.93 -31.11 -22.68
C LYS A 73 -7.84 -29.74 -22.00
N GLN A 74 -8.05 -28.65 -22.75
CA GLN A 74 -8.12 -27.30 -22.18
C GLN A 74 -9.19 -27.22 -21.07
N LYS A 75 -10.39 -27.75 -21.31
CA LYS A 75 -11.46 -27.76 -20.30
C LYS A 75 -11.06 -28.51 -19.02
N GLN A 76 -10.33 -29.62 -19.15
CA GLN A 76 -9.79 -30.35 -18.00
C GLN A 76 -8.76 -29.50 -17.24
N LEU A 77 -7.78 -28.91 -17.94
CA LEU A 77 -6.74 -28.08 -17.33
C LEU A 77 -7.33 -26.85 -16.62
N LEU A 78 -8.34 -26.21 -17.21
CA LEU A 78 -9.06 -25.10 -16.57
C LEU A 78 -9.79 -25.55 -15.30
N SER A 79 -10.44 -26.71 -15.30
CA SER A 79 -11.08 -27.25 -14.09
C SER A 79 -10.06 -27.46 -12.98
N GLU A 80 -8.95 -28.14 -13.29
CA GLU A 80 -7.86 -28.39 -12.33
C GLU A 80 -7.24 -27.08 -11.80
N PHE A 81 -7.11 -26.07 -12.66
CA PHE A 81 -6.67 -24.73 -12.28
C PHE A 81 -7.66 -24.09 -11.29
N TYR A 82 -8.96 -24.07 -11.60
CA TYR A 82 -9.98 -23.48 -10.74
C TYR A 82 -10.19 -24.21 -9.42
N ASP A 83 -9.93 -25.52 -9.37
CA ASP A 83 -9.98 -26.33 -8.15
C ASP A 83 -8.75 -26.11 -7.25
N SER A 84 -7.66 -25.54 -7.79
CA SER A 84 -6.43 -25.27 -7.04
C SER A 84 -6.48 -24.01 -6.15
N PHE A 85 -7.51 -23.18 -6.29
CA PHE A 85 -7.66 -21.96 -5.49
C PHE A 85 -8.15 -22.27 -4.08
N LEU A 86 -7.57 -21.59 -3.09
CA LEU A 86 -8.02 -21.69 -1.70
C LEU A 86 -9.43 -21.11 -1.54
N PRO A 87 -10.37 -21.84 -0.92
CA PRO A 87 -11.74 -21.36 -0.74
C PRO A 87 -11.81 -20.22 0.29
N GLY A 88 -12.88 -19.43 0.21
CA GLY A 88 -13.21 -18.37 1.16
C GLY A 88 -12.81 -16.97 0.70
N ASP A 89 -13.19 -16.00 1.53
CA ASP A 89 -13.02 -14.58 1.26
C ASP A 89 -11.66 -14.04 1.73
N LEU A 90 -11.38 -12.79 1.36
CA LEU A 90 -10.23 -12.05 1.86
C LEU A 90 -10.22 -11.96 3.40
N PRO A 91 -9.03 -11.87 4.04
CA PRO A 91 -7.71 -11.85 3.41
C PRO A 91 -7.13 -13.24 3.14
N ASN A 92 -7.77 -14.33 3.62
CA ASN A 92 -7.15 -15.66 3.68
C ASN A 92 -7.49 -16.56 2.48
N GLY A 93 -8.69 -16.43 1.92
CA GLY A 93 -9.10 -17.19 0.74
C GLY A 93 -8.68 -16.53 -0.58
N GLN A 94 -9.00 -17.19 -1.69
CA GLN A 94 -8.66 -16.77 -3.05
C GLN A 94 -9.89 -16.73 -3.98
N GLN A 95 -11.10 -16.61 -3.43
CA GLN A 95 -12.33 -16.57 -4.22
C GLN A 95 -12.33 -15.39 -5.22
N LEU A 96 -11.80 -14.22 -4.84
CA LEU A 96 -11.67 -13.09 -5.76
C LEU A 96 -10.70 -13.37 -6.91
N LEU A 97 -9.54 -13.98 -6.65
CA LEU A 97 -8.61 -14.36 -7.73
C LEU A 97 -9.26 -15.39 -8.66
N LYS A 98 -9.90 -16.42 -8.12
CA LYS A 98 -10.63 -17.40 -8.92
C LYS A 98 -11.66 -16.73 -9.83
N SER A 99 -12.45 -15.81 -9.27
CA SER A 99 -13.44 -15.05 -10.03
C SER A 99 -12.78 -14.19 -11.13
N ALA A 100 -11.66 -13.55 -10.85
CA ALA A 100 -10.93 -12.75 -11.83
C ALA A 100 -10.49 -13.56 -13.05
N PHE A 101 -9.93 -14.75 -12.83
CA PHE A 101 -9.54 -15.64 -13.94
C PHE A 101 -10.74 -16.14 -14.74
N GLN A 102 -11.89 -16.38 -14.11
CA GLN A 102 -13.14 -16.68 -14.83
C GLN A 102 -13.58 -15.50 -15.71
N GLN A 103 -13.43 -14.25 -15.24
CA GLN A 103 -13.73 -13.08 -16.06
C GLN A 103 -12.76 -12.94 -17.25
N TYR A 104 -11.46 -13.24 -17.07
CA TYR A 104 -10.53 -13.30 -18.19
C TYR A 104 -10.89 -14.38 -19.21
N GLU A 105 -11.28 -15.58 -18.76
CA GLU A 105 -11.75 -16.66 -19.65
C GLU A 105 -12.95 -16.20 -20.50
N LEU A 106 -13.94 -15.55 -19.86
CA LEU A 106 -15.08 -14.97 -20.58
C LEU A 106 -14.63 -13.90 -21.58
N ALA A 107 -13.76 -12.98 -21.16
CA ALA A 107 -13.26 -11.90 -22.00
C ALA A 107 -12.53 -12.40 -23.26
N LEU A 108 -11.83 -13.53 -23.18
CA LEU A 108 -11.13 -14.13 -24.33
C LEU A 108 -12.07 -14.59 -25.45
N SER A 109 -13.29 -15.00 -25.09
CA SER A 109 -14.30 -15.46 -26.06
C SER A 109 -15.32 -14.40 -26.47
N GLU A 110 -15.34 -13.25 -25.78
CA GLU A 110 -16.24 -12.14 -26.08
C GLU A 110 -15.82 -11.40 -27.37
N ASN A 111 -16.80 -10.99 -28.18
CA ASN A 111 -16.57 -10.26 -29.44
C ASN A 111 -16.98 -8.78 -29.33
N ASP A 112 -17.93 -8.45 -28.46
CA ASP A 112 -18.32 -7.08 -28.20
C ASP A 112 -17.21 -6.35 -27.43
N ALA A 113 -16.68 -5.28 -28.01
CA ALA A 113 -15.54 -4.55 -27.45
C ALA A 113 -15.84 -3.98 -26.06
N LYS A 114 -17.06 -3.51 -25.83
CA LYS A 114 -17.48 -2.94 -24.56
C LYS A 114 -17.59 -4.00 -23.48
N LYS A 115 -18.29 -5.10 -23.74
CA LYS A 115 -18.38 -6.23 -22.80
C LYS A 115 -17.01 -6.80 -22.48
N LYS A 116 -16.15 -6.96 -23.49
CA LYS A 116 -14.76 -7.41 -23.29
C LYS A 116 -14.01 -6.46 -22.37
N ALA A 117 -14.07 -5.15 -22.61
CA ALA A 117 -13.41 -4.16 -21.76
C ALA A 117 -13.91 -4.24 -20.31
N GLU A 118 -15.22 -4.35 -20.09
CA GLU A 118 -15.81 -4.47 -18.75
C GLU A 118 -15.40 -5.77 -18.04
N LEU A 119 -15.33 -6.90 -18.75
CA LEU A 119 -14.86 -8.18 -18.18
C LEU A 119 -13.38 -8.12 -17.77
N VAL A 120 -12.51 -7.59 -18.63
CA VAL A 120 -11.08 -7.44 -18.29
C VAL A 120 -10.91 -6.44 -17.14
N PHE A 121 -11.65 -5.33 -17.15
CA PHE A 121 -11.62 -4.37 -16.05
C PHE A 121 -12.10 -5.00 -14.74
N PHE A 122 -13.18 -5.79 -14.78
CA PHE A 122 -13.70 -6.49 -13.60
C PHE A 122 -12.67 -7.46 -13.02
N ALA A 123 -12.02 -8.26 -13.88
CA ALA A 123 -10.92 -9.14 -13.48
C ALA A 123 -9.77 -8.35 -12.81
N ASN A 124 -9.34 -7.26 -13.44
CA ASN A 124 -8.24 -6.42 -12.94
C ASN A 124 -8.55 -5.84 -11.55
N ILE A 125 -9.78 -5.37 -11.32
CA ILE A 125 -10.20 -4.85 -10.01
C ILE A 125 -10.23 -5.96 -8.95
N GLN A 126 -10.74 -7.15 -9.29
CA GLN A 126 -10.75 -8.29 -8.35
C GLN A 126 -9.34 -8.71 -7.95
N ILE A 127 -8.39 -8.75 -8.89
CA ILE A 127 -6.97 -9.00 -8.60
C ILE A 127 -6.38 -7.88 -7.74
N GLY A 128 -6.62 -6.62 -8.12
CA GLY A 128 -6.14 -5.45 -7.37
C GLY A 128 -6.64 -5.47 -5.92
N LEU A 129 -7.93 -5.75 -5.69
CA LEU A 129 -8.48 -5.87 -4.34
C LEU A 129 -7.83 -6.99 -3.54
N HIS A 130 -7.64 -8.16 -4.15
CA HIS A 130 -6.99 -9.30 -3.51
C HIS A 130 -5.56 -8.96 -3.10
N GLU A 131 -4.80 -8.37 -4.02
CA GLU A 131 -3.43 -7.93 -3.80
C GLU A 131 -3.36 -6.88 -2.67
N GLN A 132 -4.11 -5.80 -2.80
CA GLN A 132 -4.01 -4.63 -1.93
C GLN A 132 -4.48 -4.91 -0.50
N THR A 133 -5.42 -5.84 -0.33
CA THR A 133 -5.83 -6.31 1.00
C THR A 133 -4.74 -7.14 1.67
N ARG A 134 -4.05 -7.99 0.91
CA ARG A 134 -2.98 -8.86 1.44
C ARG A 134 -1.67 -8.14 1.70
N LEU A 135 -1.44 -7.04 0.98
CA LEU A 135 -0.26 -6.17 1.14
C LEU A 135 -0.38 -5.16 2.29
N GLN A 136 -1.52 -5.10 2.98
CA GLN A 136 -1.77 -4.06 3.98
C GLN A 136 -0.64 -3.99 5.03
N SER A 137 -0.20 -5.12 5.58
CA SER A 137 0.88 -5.15 6.57
C SER A 137 2.23 -4.67 6.03
N GLU A 138 2.54 -5.00 4.77
CA GLU A 138 3.80 -4.57 4.16
C GLU A 138 3.77 -3.09 3.79
N ILE A 139 2.64 -2.57 3.30
CA ILE A 139 2.46 -1.14 3.00
C ILE A 139 2.55 -0.30 4.27
N GLU A 140 1.83 -0.71 5.33
CA GLU A 140 1.93 -0.05 6.64
C GLU A 140 3.37 -0.13 7.17
N GLY A 141 4.01 -1.30 7.12
CA GLY A 141 5.40 -1.46 7.55
C GLY A 141 6.36 -0.54 6.81
N ALA A 142 6.22 -0.41 5.49
CA ALA A 142 7.07 0.45 4.67
C ALA A 142 6.90 1.94 4.99
N LEU A 143 5.67 2.39 5.24
CA LEU A 143 5.36 3.79 5.56
C LEU A 143 5.67 4.16 7.00
N ASN A 144 5.39 3.26 7.95
CA ASN A 144 5.75 3.41 9.37
C ASN A 144 7.26 3.53 9.56
N ALA A 145 8.05 2.91 8.68
CA ALA A 145 9.49 2.98 8.71
C ALA A 145 10.07 4.36 8.35
N GLY A 146 9.26 5.29 7.83
CA GLY A 146 9.71 6.63 7.41
C GLY A 146 10.35 7.47 8.54
N LEU A 147 10.06 7.15 9.80
CA LEU A 147 10.68 7.76 10.98
C LEU A 147 11.58 6.80 11.78
N GLY A 148 11.86 5.61 11.23
CA GLY A 148 12.46 4.49 11.96
C GLY A 148 11.46 3.70 12.79
N ASP A 149 11.95 2.90 13.73
CA ASP A 149 11.10 2.07 14.59
C ASP A 149 10.33 2.94 15.61
N LYS A 150 9.01 2.72 15.74
CA LYS A 150 8.15 3.49 16.65
C LYS A 150 8.61 3.36 18.11
N ALA A 151 8.99 2.16 18.56
CA ALA A 151 9.41 1.96 19.94
C ALA A 151 10.77 2.63 20.21
N GLU A 152 11.65 2.64 19.21
CA GLU A 152 12.90 3.41 19.25
C GLU A 152 12.65 4.92 19.29
N LEU A 153 11.71 5.43 18.48
CA LEU A 153 11.30 6.83 18.51
C LEU A 153 10.73 7.22 19.88
N GLU A 154 9.80 6.43 20.43
CA GLU A 154 9.24 6.64 21.77
C GLU A 154 10.35 6.63 22.85
N LYS A 155 11.28 5.68 22.77
CA LYS A 155 12.44 5.58 23.66
C LYS A 155 13.36 6.80 23.54
N ASN A 156 13.60 7.29 22.33
CA ASN A 156 14.47 8.43 22.07
C ASN A 156 13.82 9.73 22.54
N ILE A 157 12.53 9.93 22.26
CA ILE A 157 11.74 11.05 22.80
C ILE A 157 11.74 10.99 24.33
N ARG A 158 11.53 9.81 24.92
CA ARG A 158 11.61 9.64 26.38
C ARG A 158 12.98 10.01 26.92
N LYS A 159 14.08 9.56 26.32
CA LYS A 159 15.45 9.92 26.75
C LYS A 159 15.69 11.43 26.65
N LEU A 160 15.19 12.08 25.60
CA LEU A 160 15.29 13.52 25.42
C LEU A 160 14.51 14.29 26.49
N LEU A 161 13.32 13.81 26.83
CA LEU A 161 12.44 14.42 27.84
C LEU A 161 12.80 14.01 29.28
N PHE A 162 13.55 12.92 29.49
CA PHE A 162 13.90 12.38 30.81
C PHE A 162 15.33 11.80 30.82
N PRO A 163 16.38 12.62 30.58
CA PRO A 163 17.76 12.13 30.42
C PRO A 163 18.38 11.56 31.71
N LYS A 164 17.82 11.90 32.88
CA LYS A 164 18.31 11.48 34.21
C LYS A 164 17.31 10.59 34.96
N ALA A 165 16.48 9.85 34.23
CA ALA A 165 15.58 8.83 34.79
C ALA A 165 16.38 7.70 35.47
N GLY A 166 16.82 7.94 36.70
CA GLY A 166 17.51 6.95 37.51
C GLY A 166 16.57 5.88 38.08
N TRP A 167 17.09 5.11 39.04
CA TRP A 167 16.39 4.02 39.74
C TRP A 167 15.05 4.43 40.41
N LEU A 168 14.85 5.69 40.78
CA LEU A 168 13.61 6.20 41.39
C LEU A 168 12.42 6.21 40.41
N GLU A 169 12.65 6.52 39.12
CA GLU A 169 11.62 6.40 38.09
C GLU A 169 11.29 4.93 37.80
N ALA A 170 12.28 4.04 37.88
CA ALA A 170 12.10 2.61 37.71
C ALA A 170 11.22 2.01 38.82
N ILE A 171 11.43 2.46 40.07
CA ILE A 171 10.57 2.11 41.22
C ILE A 171 9.15 2.65 41.02
N GLY A 172 9.01 3.92 40.64
CA GLY A 172 7.70 4.51 40.38
C GLY A 172 6.97 3.86 39.21
N ALA A 173 7.67 3.41 38.17
CA ALA A 173 7.12 2.64 37.05
C ALA A 173 6.70 1.22 37.49
N PHE A 174 7.51 0.55 38.32
CA PHE A 174 7.19 -0.76 38.91
C PHE A 174 5.91 -0.71 39.75
N PHE A 175 5.77 0.27 40.66
CA PHE A 175 4.55 0.43 41.45
C PHE A 175 3.33 0.78 40.58
N ARG A 176 3.49 1.62 39.56
CA ARG A 176 2.39 1.96 38.64
C ARG A 176 1.93 0.77 37.81
N ALA A 177 2.86 -0.06 37.33
CA ALA A 177 2.55 -1.31 36.65
C ALA A 177 1.83 -2.30 37.59
N LEU A 178 2.27 -2.40 38.85
CA LEU A 178 1.64 -3.25 39.87
C LEU A 178 0.20 -2.81 40.20
N PHE A 179 -0.09 -1.51 40.16
CA PHE A 179 -1.42 -0.93 40.39
C PHE A 179 -2.20 -0.62 39.10
N ASN A 180 -1.73 -1.10 37.94
CA ASN A 180 -2.33 -0.91 36.61
C ASN A 180 -2.68 0.56 36.28
N ARG A 181 -1.88 1.52 36.75
CA ARG A 181 -2.07 2.95 36.44
C ARG A 181 -1.10 3.36 35.33
N PRO A 182 -1.59 3.67 34.12
CA PRO A 182 -0.70 4.07 33.03
C PRO A 182 -0.09 5.44 33.33
N ASN A 183 1.18 5.61 32.99
CA ASN A 183 1.90 6.87 33.18
C ASN A 183 1.39 7.92 32.18
N PRO A 184 0.80 9.04 32.63
CA PRO A 184 0.24 10.06 31.72
C PRO A 184 1.24 10.58 30.69
N VAL A 185 2.52 10.65 31.06
CA VAL A 185 3.61 11.06 30.18
C VAL A 185 3.89 10.00 29.11
N GLU A 186 3.84 8.71 29.43
CA GLU A 186 4.03 7.64 28.44
C GLU A 186 2.88 7.60 27.45
N ILE A 187 1.64 7.82 27.91
CA ILE A 187 0.49 8.01 27.03
C ILE A 187 0.72 9.20 26.10
N LEU A 188 1.21 10.33 26.62
CA LEU A 188 1.47 11.53 25.83
C LEU A 188 2.57 11.29 24.78
N ILE A 189 3.68 10.66 25.16
CA ILE A 189 4.79 10.32 24.25
C ILE A 189 4.29 9.37 23.16
N SER A 190 3.54 8.34 23.51
CA SER A 190 3.03 7.38 22.52
C SER A 190 2.05 8.03 21.56
N ARG A 191 1.13 8.88 22.05
CA ARG A 191 0.22 9.67 21.20
C ARG A 191 0.96 10.63 20.30
N PHE A 192 2.01 11.27 20.80
CA PHE A 192 2.84 12.17 20.01
C PHE A 192 3.61 11.41 18.92
N ALA A 193 4.26 10.30 19.25
CA ALA A 193 4.97 9.45 18.30
C ALA A 193 4.02 8.90 17.23
N GLN A 194 2.82 8.44 17.63
CA GLN A 194 1.77 8.03 16.70
C GLN A 194 1.36 9.18 15.77
N SER A 195 1.07 10.36 16.31
CA SER A 195 0.67 11.51 15.49
C SER A 195 1.78 11.96 14.55
N LEU A 196 3.05 11.85 14.94
CA LEU A 196 4.19 12.16 14.07
C LEU A 196 4.28 11.14 12.91
N ASN A 197 4.03 9.87 13.19
CA ASN A 197 4.03 8.81 12.19
C ASN A 197 2.89 8.98 11.18
N GLU A 198 1.66 9.25 11.65
CA GLU A 198 0.50 9.56 10.81
C GLU A 198 0.79 10.76 9.88
N GLN A 199 1.37 11.84 10.43
CA GLN A 199 1.74 13.01 9.61
C GLN A 199 2.85 12.70 8.60
N THR A 200 3.73 11.75 8.92
CA THR A 200 4.76 11.29 7.99
C THR A 200 4.14 10.51 6.83
N HIS A 201 3.16 9.64 7.08
CA HIS A 201 2.45 8.93 6.01
C HIS A 201 1.78 9.90 5.03
N LEU A 202 1.08 10.91 5.57
CA LEU A 202 0.46 11.96 4.76
C LEU A 202 1.50 12.72 3.96
N PHE A 203 2.63 13.08 4.58
CA PHE A 203 3.71 13.78 3.89
C PHE A 203 4.30 12.94 2.75
N LEU A 204 4.67 11.68 3.03
CA LEU A 204 5.26 10.76 2.06
C LEU A 204 4.30 10.51 0.89
N THR A 205 3.01 10.27 1.18
CA THR A 205 1.98 10.06 0.16
C THR A 205 1.79 11.30 -0.71
N ASN A 206 1.70 12.49 -0.11
CA ASN A 206 1.47 13.74 -0.84
C ASN A 206 2.66 14.19 -1.71
N HIS A 207 3.88 13.88 -1.29
CA HIS A 207 5.08 14.50 -1.87
C HIS A 207 6.00 13.53 -2.60
N LEU A 208 5.97 12.24 -2.27
CA LEU A 208 6.93 11.26 -2.79
C LEU A 208 6.30 10.14 -3.60
N MET A 209 5.00 9.83 -3.39
CA MET A 209 4.37 8.73 -4.09
C MET A 209 3.84 9.15 -5.46
N GLU A 210 4.47 8.59 -6.49
CA GLU A 210 4.19 8.89 -7.88
C GLU A 210 4.23 7.61 -8.73
N ILE A 211 3.35 7.55 -9.73
CA ILE A 211 3.40 6.54 -10.80
C ILE A 211 3.77 7.25 -12.10
N LYS A 212 4.72 6.64 -12.82
CA LYS A 212 5.09 7.07 -14.17
C LYS A 212 4.69 5.98 -15.16
N LEU A 213 3.78 6.32 -16.07
CA LEU A 213 3.43 5.48 -17.21
C LEU A 213 4.17 5.93 -18.48
N PRO A 214 4.42 5.03 -19.45
CA PRO A 214 4.97 5.39 -20.75
C PRO A 214 4.12 6.48 -21.43
N ASN A 215 4.77 7.53 -21.91
CA ASN A 215 4.14 8.64 -22.64
C ASN A 215 3.00 9.37 -21.89
N GLN A 216 2.87 9.18 -20.58
CA GLN A 216 1.91 9.89 -19.74
C GLN A 216 2.60 10.90 -18.82
N PRO A 217 1.89 11.94 -18.37
CA PRO A 217 2.34 12.77 -17.26
C PRO A 217 2.58 11.93 -16.00
N ILE A 218 3.45 12.43 -15.11
CA ILE A 218 3.62 11.86 -13.77
C ILE A 218 2.28 11.95 -13.02
N ILE A 219 1.86 10.85 -12.43
CA ILE A 219 0.63 10.73 -11.65
C ILE A 219 1.01 10.74 -10.18
N LYS A 220 0.50 11.71 -9.42
CA LYS A 220 0.69 11.80 -7.97
C LYS A 220 -0.45 11.07 -7.27
N LEU A 221 -0.13 10.15 -6.35
CA LEU A 221 -1.16 9.29 -5.75
C LEU A 221 -2.15 10.05 -4.86
N ALA A 222 -1.69 11.16 -4.27
CA ALA A 222 -2.54 12.02 -3.44
C ALA A 222 -3.36 13.05 -4.23
N GLN A 223 -3.33 13.01 -5.56
CA GLN A 223 -4.11 13.90 -6.42
C GLN A 223 -5.13 13.11 -7.22
N ASP A 224 -6.26 13.75 -7.46
CA ASP A 224 -7.28 13.19 -8.35
C ASP A 224 -6.70 12.90 -9.73
N LEU A 225 -7.12 11.77 -10.28
CA LEU A 225 -6.74 11.37 -11.62
C LEU A 225 -7.34 12.33 -12.63
N LYS A 226 -6.51 12.77 -13.57
CA LYS A 226 -6.87 13.75 -14.60
C LYS A 226 -7.29 13.11 -15.92
N ALA A 227 -6.95 11.83 -16.11
CA ALA A 227 -7.33 11.10 -17.30
C ALA A 227 -8.84 10.78 -17.25
N PRO A 228 -9.56 10.89 -18.36
CA PRO A 228 -10.96 10.46 -18.42
C PRO A 228 -11.05 8.93 -18.49
N PHE A 229 -12.20 8.38 -18.14
CA PHE A 229 -12.51 6.99 -18.45
C PHE A 229 -12.68 6.80 -19.98
N PRO A 230 -12.14 5.72 -20.56
CA PRO A 230 -12.28 5.45 -21.99
C PRO A 230 -13.73 5.11 -22.34
N GLU A 231 -14.10 5.28 -23.62
CA GLU A 231 -15.50 5.20 -24.07
C GLU A 231 -16.18 3.86 -23.70
N ASN A 232 -15.49 2.73 -23.84
CA ASN A 232 -16.05 1.42 -23.48
C ASN A 232 -16.31 1.28 -21.98
N LEU A 233 -15.53 1.95 -21.13
CA LEU A 233 -15.63 1.91 -19.67
C LEU A 233 -16.28 3.16 -19.08
N LYS A 234 -16.74 4.11 -19.89
CA LYS A 234 -17.29 5.38 -19.38
C LYS A 234 -18.54 5.17 -18.53
N PHE A 235 -19.42 4.26 -18.96
CA PHE A 235 -20.61 3.85 -18.23
C PHE A 235 -20.68 2.33 -18.18
N ILE A 236 -20.63 1.75 -16.97
CA ILE A 236 -20.57 0.29 -16.79
C ILE A 236 -21.97 -0.32 -16.91
N GLN A 237 -22.08 -1.39 -17.71
CA GLN A 237 -23.33 -2.14 -17.89
C GLN A 237 -23.31 -3.51 -17.20
N HIS A 238 -22.13 -4.05 -16.92
CA HIS A 238 -21.97 -5.33 -16.22
C HIS A 238 -22.43 -5.21 -14.77
N ASN A 239 -23.46 -5.98 -14.40
CA ASN A 239 -24.12 -5.88 -13.09
C ASN A 239 -23.17 -6.17 -11.92
N ASP A 240 -22.40 -7.26 -11.96
CA ASP A 240 -21.53 -7.62 -10.84
C ASP A 240 -20.38 -6.64 -10.65
N LEU A 241 -19.81 -6.14 -11.75
CA LEU A 241 -18.84 -5.04 -11.72
C LEU A 241 -19.45 -3.77 -11.09
N ASN A 242 -20.67 -3.37 -11.49
CA ASN A 242 -21.36 -2.22 -10.88
C ASN A 242 -21.57 -2.42 -9.37
N ASN A 243 -21.97 -3.62 -8.94
CA ASN A 243 -22.12 -3.95 -7.53
C ASN A 243 -20.79 -3.83 -6.79
N LEU A 244 -19.69 -4.32 -7.39
CA LEU A 244 -18.36 -4.20 -6.81
C LEU A 244 -17.92 -2.74 -6.69
N LEU A 245 -18.04 -1.96 -7.78
CA LEU A 245 -17.66 -0.54 -7.80
C LEU A 245 -18.41 0.24 -6.72
N THR A 246 -19.71 0.00 -6.55
CA THR A 246 -20.51 0.67 -5.51
C THR A 246 -19.95 0.44 -4.09
N SER A 247 -19.23 -0.65 -3.85
CA SER A 247 -18.64 -0.96 -2.54
C SER A 247 -17.25 -0.38 -2.30
N ILE A 248 -16.52 -0.01 -3.37
CA ILE A 248 -15.10 0.39 -3.29
C ILE A 248 -14.80 1.78 -3.88
N ASP A 249 -15.71 2.32 -4.69
CA ASP A 249 -15.55 3.57 -5.41
C ASP A 249 -16.73 4.50 -5.06
N PRO A 250 -16.51 5.53 -4.23
CA PRO A 250 -17.54 6.48 -3.84
C PRO A 250 -17.96 7.43 -4.98
N SER A 251 -17.21 7.46 -6.09
CA SER A 251 -17.46 8.32 -7.25
C SER A 251 -17.48 7.52 -8.56
N PRO A 252 -18.32 6.48 -8.73
CA PRO A 252 -18.17 5.44 -9.76
C PRO A 252 -18.32 5.91 -11.22
N ASN A 253 -18.56 7.19 -11.47
CA ASN A 253 -18.63 7.77 -12.81
C ASN A 253 -17.79 9.06 -12.93
N SER A 254 -16.80 9.25 -12.03
CA SER A 254 -15.94 10.42 -11.97
C SER A 254 -14.62 10.08 -11.27
N THR A 255 -13.52 10.69 -11.72
CA THR A 255 -12.22 10.60 -11.02
C THR A 255 -12.09 11.60 -9.86
N ALA A 256 -13.16 12.32 -9.53
CA ALA A 256 -13.17 13.26 -8.42
C ALA A 256 -12.98 12.53 -7.10
N MET A 257 -12.14 13.08 -6.22
CA MET A 257 -11.77 12.47 -4.94
C MET A 257 -11.06 11.12 -5.06
N SER A 258 -10.52 10.78 -6.23
CA SER A 258 -9.76 9.55 -6.39
C SER A 258 -8.42 9.60 -5.66
N GLY A 259 -7.88 10.79 -5.35
CA GLY A 259 -6.59 10.96 -4.67
C GLY A 259 -6.57 10.36 -3.26
N ALA A 260 -5.60 9.49 -2.98
CA ALA A 260 -5.40 8.91 -1.67
C ALA A 260 -4.48 9.79 -0.82
N LEU A 261 -5.00 10.40 0.25
CA LEU A 261 -4.24 11.28 1.13
C LEU A 261 -3.31 10.48 2.06
N ASP A 262 -3.77 9.31 2.50
CA ASP A 262 -2.99 8.34 3.25
C ASP A 262 -2.97 7.01 2.50
N TRP A 263 -1.82 6.66 1.91
CA TRP A 263 -1.69 5.39 1.20
C TRP A 263 -1.80 4.17 2.11
N THR A 264 -1.71 4.30 3.44
CA THR A 264 -2.01 3.19 4.37
C THR A 264 -3.52 2.94 4.50
N ASN A 265 -4.38 3.92 4.19
CA ASN A 265 -5.82 3.73 4.19
C ASN A 265 -6.24 2.87 3.00
N LEU A 266 -6.62 1.61 3.29
CA LEU A 266 -7.02 0.65 2.25
C LEU A 266 -8.16 1.16 1.37
N LYS A 267 -9.14 1.88 1.92
CA LYS A 267 -10.30 2.35 1.14
C LYS A 267 -9.89 3.42 0.14
N GLU A 268 -9.12 4.42 0.58
CA GLU A 268 -8.59 5.47 -0.30
C GLU A 268 -7.68 4.88 -1.38
N ARG A 269 -6.78 3.97 -0.99
CA ARG A 269 -5.85 3.31 -1.91
C ARG A 269 -6.58 2.48 -2.96
N VAL A 270 -7.55 1.67 -2.54
CA VAL A 270 -8.35 0.86 -3.46
C VAL A 270 -9.14 1.74 -4.41
N HIS A 271 -9.79 2.79 -3.92
CA HIS A 271 -10.51 3.74 -4.78
C HIS A 271 -9.60 4.33 -5.85
N PHE A 272 -8.42 4.86 -5.45
CA PHE A 272 -7.43 5.37 -6.40
C PHE A 272 -7.06 4.32 -7.45
N ILE A 273 -6.73 3.10 -7.03
CA ILE A 273 -6.31 2.01 -7.93
C ILE A 273 -7.44 1.62 -8.89
N THR A 274 -8.68 1.62 -8.42
CA THR A 274 -9.86 1.32 -9.24
C THR A 274 -10.03 2.33 -10.36
N ASP A 275 -10.00 3.61 -10.05
CA ASP A 275 -10.08 4.67 -11.06
C ASP A 275 -8.85 4.67 -11.97
N PHE A 276 -7.67 4.40 -11.42
CA PHE A 276 -6.42 4.32 -12.18
C PHE A 276 -6.49 3.21 -13.23
N PHE A 277 -6.88 1.99 -12.85
CA PHE A 277 -7.06 0.89 -13.81
C PHE A 277 -8.11 1.24 -14.86
N ARG A 278 -9.21 1.88 -14.47
CA ARG A 278 -10.26 2.28 -15.43
C ARG A 278 -9.78 3.32 -16.43
N CYS A 279 -9.07 4.35 -15.98
CA CYS A 279 -8.55 5.42 -16.83
C CYS A 279 -7.59 4.89 -17.89
N TYR A 280 -6.71 3.96 -17.50
CA TYR A 280 -5.59 3.53 -18.34
C TYR A 280 -5.76 2.15 -18.98
N GLN A 281 -6.86 1.45 -18.76
CA GLN A 281 -7.13 0.10 -19.28
C GLN A 281 -6.85 -0.06 -20.77
N GLU A 282 -7.24 0.93 -21.58
CA GLU A 282 -7.13 0.88 -23.05
C GLU A 282 -5.86 1.57 -23.57
N THR A 283 -4.91 1.90 -22.70
CA THR A 283 -3.65 2.55 -23.09
C THR A 283 -2.71 1.55 -23.74
N LEU A 284 -2.64 1.56 -25.07
CA LEU A 284 -1.85 0.61 -25.87
C LEU A 284 -0.36 0.59 -25.53
N ASP A 285 0.21 1.73 -25.10
CA ASP A 285 1.63 1.81 -24.73
C ASP A 285 2.00 0.95 -23.52
N LEU A 286 1.02 0.58 -22.67
CA LEU A 286 1.23 -0.32 -21.54
C LEU A 286 1.49 -1.77 -21.96
N PHE A 287 1.18 -2.13 -23.21
CA PHE A 287 1.47 -3.46 -23.76
C PHE A 287 2.86 -3.55 -24.40
N GLN A 288 3.60 -2.43 -24.44
CA GLN A 288 4.99 -2.43 -24.93
C GLN A 288 5.95 -2.89 -23.83
N ALA A 289 7.12 -3.40 -24.25
CA ALA A 289 8.16 -3.78 -23.31
C ALA A 289 8.56 -2.57 -22.44
N PRO A 290 8.62 -2.72 -21.09
CA PRO A 290 8.83 -1.59 -20.19
C PRO A 290 10.24 -1.00 -20.26
N PHE A 291 11.20 -1.76 -20.78
CA PHE A 291 12.60 -1.39 -20.89
C PHE A 291 13.11 -1.68 -22.29
N LYS A 292 14.08 -0.89 -22.75
CA LYS A 292 14.81 -1.21 -23.99
C LYS A 292 15.66 -2.46 -23.77
N LYS A 293 15.99 -3.16 -24.86
CA LYS A 293 16.75 -4.43 -24.79
C LYS A 293 18.09 -4.27 -24.05
N ASP A 294 18.82 -3.20 -24.32
CA ASP A 294 20.12 -2.89 -23.67
C ASP A 294 19.97 -2.55 -22.18
N GLU A 295 18.83 -1.98 -21.79
CA GLU A 295 18.49 -1.71 -20.39
C GLU A 295 18.13 -3.00 -19.67
N MET A 296 17.35 -3.88 -20.30
CA MET A 296 17.06 -5.23 -19.79
C MET A 296 18.33 -6.06 -19.58
N GLU A 297 19.24 -6.07 -20.55
CA GLU A 297 20.52 -6.78 -20.43
C GLU A 297 21.35 -6.26 -19.25
N ARG A 298 21.38 -4.94 -19.04
CA ARG A 298 22.05 -4.32 -17.88
C ARG A 298 21.39 -4.68 -16.54
N LEU A 299 20.06 -4.71 -16.48
CA LEU A 299 19.33 -5.10 -15.28
C LEU A 299 19.62 -6.56 -14.92
N LEU A 300 19.51 -7.47 -15.89
CA LEU A 300 19.78 -8.90 -15.68
C LEU A 300 21.24 -9.16 -15.27
N ALA A 301 22.22 -8.50 -15.90
CA ALA A 301 23.64 -8.67 -15.55
C ALA A 301 23.96 -8.24 -14.10
N ARG A 302 23.24 -7.26 -13.56
CA ARG A 302 23.40 -6.82 -12.16
C ARG A 302 22.79 -7.78 -11.14
N THR A 303 21.75 -8.53 -11.52
CA THR A 303 21.09 -9.49 -10.64
C THR A 303 21.93 -10.74 -10.39
N PHE A 304 22.80 -11.12 -11.35
CA PHE A 304 23.63 -12.34 -11.27
C PHE A 304 25.08 -12.12 -10.80
N THR A 305 25.48 -10.88 -10.49
CA THR A 305 26.84 -10.56 -10.03
C THR A 305 26.96 -10.39 -8.52
N ASN A 306 25.86 -10.51 -7.77
CA ASN A 306 25.80 -10.42 -6.30
C ASN A 306 25.44 -11.76 -5.61
N THR A 307 25.60 -12.89 -6.28
CA THR A 307 25.62 -14.25 -5.67
C THR A 307 27.06 -14.73 -5.53
#